data_AF-A0A1M5NAJ9-F1
#
_entry.id   AF-A0A1M5NAJ9-F1
#
_cell.length_a   1.000
_cell.length_b   1.000
_cell.length_c   1.000
_cell.angle_alpha   90.00
_cell.angle_beta   90.00
_cell.angle_gamma   90.00
#
_symmetry.space_group_name_H-M   'P 1'
#
loop_
_entity.id
_entity.type
_entity.pdbx_description
1 polymer ?
#
loop_
_entity_poly.entity_id
_entity_poly.type
_entity_poly.pdbx_seq_one_letter_code
_entity_poly.pdbx_strand_id
1 'polypeptide(L)'
;MTAQIQITALLILCTFCSYGQCANCNNTTNTITYSGNGSFTTSKSQAYFWEICSGEAVIVGSNTNKTVNIQCNGSQDFKLKVTKFQNGQCTEACFVSTCKAGMVDEIPTDPGESEGNEEGNGMDDGSQGFGTCPNVNGLLVSNEGGGGVCTTAMVSVEDVPNADHYSWTWALGGYSGTLQTQGNMASIYFPEGNWSNYYLSICVEVAVKNNGSCSKICKSYLLECGNNNPSQYQKTMLYPNPSKNKVFIEKSNSHRKIEKIEVRNINGTIVQCLRSDLDGSVDLTEQEKGIYLLTMYYKDGKLETKKVIKLP
;
A
#
# COMPACT_ATOMS: atom_id res chain seq x y z
N MET A 1 -13.10 13.21 58.89
CA MET A 1 -12.91 12.01 58.03
C MET A 1 -13.03 12.45 56.59
N THR A 2 -11.91 12.81 55.98
CA THR A 2 -11.80 13.31 54.61
C THR A 2 -11.11 12.25 53.78
N ALA A 3 -11.87 11.57 52.92
CA ALA A 3 -11.34 10.53 52.04
C ALA A 3 -10.71 11.20 50.80
N GLN A 4 -9.39 11.17 50.71
CA GLN A 4 -8.65 11.49 49.49
C GLN A 4 -8.75 10.31 48.52
N ILE A 5 -9.47 10.49 47.41
CA ILE A 5 -9.50 9.54 46.30
C ILE A 5 -8.31 9.85 45.39
N GLN A 6 -7.27 9.04 45.49
CA GLN A 6 -6.14 9.03 44.56
C GLN A 6 -6.59 8.35 43.26
N ILE A 7 -6.81 9.13 42.20
CA ILE A 7 -7.05 8.62 40.85
C ILE A 7 -5.68 8.35 40.22
N THR A 8 -5.26 7.08 40.24
CA THR A 8 -4.04 6.63 39.57
C THR A 8 -4.30 6.62 38.07
N ALA A 9 -3.86 7.67 37.37
CA ALA A 9 -3.86 7.72 35.91
C ALA A 9 -2.83 6.72 35.36
N LEU A 10 -3.32 5.58 34.87
CA LEU A 10 -2.52 4.60 34.17
C LEU A 10 -2.19 5.13 32.77
N LEU A 11 -1.08 5.87 32.66
CA LEU A 11 -0.48 6.27 31.40
C LEU A 11 0.05 5.02 30.68
N ILE A 12 -0.79 4.44 29.81
CA ILE A 12 -0.36 3.46 28.82
C ILE A 12 0.46 4.23 27.79
N LEU A 13 1.79 4.17 27.94
CA LEU A 13 2.75 4.49 26.89
C LEU A 13 2.40 3.63 25.67
N CYS A 14 1.67 4.22 24.73
CA CYS A 14 1.48 3.66 23.40
C CYS A 14 2.85 3.71 22.71
N THR A 15 3.64 2.66 22.92
CA THR A 15 4.88 2.42 22.17
C THR A 15 4.54 2.47 20.69
N PHE A 16 5.15 3.44 20.01
CA PHE A 16 5.20 3.58 18.57
C PHE A 16 5.25 2.20 17.92
N CYS A 17 4.14 1.81 17.29
CA CYS A 17 4.16 0.68 16.39
C CYS A 17 4.94 1.13 15.15
N SER A 18 6.20 0.70 15.09
CA SER A 18 7.00 0.67 13.87
C SER A 18 6.31 -0.29 12.90
N TYR A 19 5.38 0.22 12.08
CA TYR A 19 4.70 -0.59 11.07
C TYR A 19 5.61 -0.77 9.84
N GLY A 20 6.17 -1.97 9.73
CA GLY A 20 6.22 -2.75 8.49
C GLY A 20 7.10 -2.23 7.37
N GLN A 21 8.40 -2.07 7.62
CA GLN A 21 9.36 -2.20 6.53
C GLN A 21 9.44 -3.68 6.15
N CYS A 22 9.06 -4.02 4.92
CA CYS A 22 9.54 -5.27 4.34
C CYS A 22 11.00 -5.01 3.94
N ALA A 23 11.95 -5.38 4.82
CA ALA A 23 13.37 -5.29 4.54
C ALA A 23 13.71 -6.09 3.27
N ASN A 24 14.67 -5.58 2.49
CA ASN A 24 15.18 -6.20 1.28
C ASN A 24 15.27 -7.73 1.40
N CYS A 25 14.80 -8.41 0.35
CA CYS A 25 14.60 -9.85 0.28
C CYS A 25 15.93 -10.64 0.18
N ASN A 26 16.78 -10.50 1.19
CA ASN A 26 17.97 -11.32 1.44
C ASN A 26 17.71 -12.42 2.47
N ASN A 27 16.46 -12.58 2.93
CA ASN A 27 16.17 -13.47 4.03
C ASN A 27 16.08 -14.93 3.55
N THR A 28 17.08 -15.72 3.93
CA THR A 28 17.22 -17.17 3.73
C THR A 28 16.33 -17.99 4.68
N THR A 29 15.50 -17.36 5.51
CA THR A 29 14.53 -18.11 6.31
C THR A 29 13.55 -18.82 5.37
N ASN A 30 13.75 -20.13 5.24
CA ASN A 30 13.00 -21.15 4.48
C ASN A 30 11.49 -21.20 4.80
N THR A 31 10.80 -20.07 4.75
CA THR A 31 9.36 -19.99 5.00
C THR A 31 8.55 -20.29 3.74
N ILE A 32 9.19 -20.36 2.57
CA ILE A 32 8.62 -20.95 1.37
C ILE A 32 9.06 -22.41 1.33
N THR A 33 8.10 -23.33 1.26
CA THR A 33 8.32 -24.76 1.16
C THR A 33 7.83 -25.24 -0.21
N TYR A 34 8.71 -25.88 -0.97
CA TYR A 34 8.33 -26.62 -2.17
C TYR A 34 7.73 -27.97 -1.77
N SER A 35 6.55 -28.28 -2.31
CA SER A 35 5.78 -29.49 -1.98
C SER A 35 5.68 -30.47 -3.15
N GLY A 36 6.49 -30.27 -4.19
CA GLY A 36 6.45 -31.05 -5.43
C GLY A 36 5.43 -30.50 -6.44
N ASN A 37 5.54 -30.96 -7.70
CA ASN A 37 4.62 -30.62 -8.80
C ASN A 37 4.39 -29.10 -9.00
N GLY A 38 5.43 -28.28 -8.82
CA GLY A 38 5.32 -26.83 -8.94
C GLY A 38 4.55 -26.15 -7.80
N SER A 39 4.15 -26.86 -6.74
CA SER A 39 3.40 -26.30 -5.62
C SER A 39 4.31 -25.73 -4.54
N PHE A 40 4.13 -24.45 -4.21
CA PHE A 40 4.86 -23.72 -3.17
C PHE A 40 3.90 -23.25 -2.09
N THR A 41 4.24 -23.48 -0.82
CA THR A 41 3.42 -23.05 0.32
C THR A 41 4.25 -22.24 1.29
N THR A 42 3.59 -21.41 2.10
CA THR A 42 4.25 -20.70 3.21
C THR A 42 3.52 -20.88 4.54
N SER A 43 4.16 -20.49 5.63
CA SER A 43 3.55 -20.37 6.97
C SER A 43 2.24 -19.57 6.96
N LYS A 44 1.31 -19.88 7.89
CA LYS A 44 -0.01 -19.22 7.95
C LYS A 44 0.11 -17.72 8.27
N SER A 45 -0.64 -16.90 7.54
CA SER A 45 -0.78 -15.44 7.69
C SER A 45 -2.23 -15.00 7.40
N GLN A 46 -2.56 -13.71 7.59
CA GLN A 46 -3.90 -13.18 7.29
C GLN A 46 -4.13 -12.98 5.78
N ALA A 47 -3.10 -12.56 5.04
CA ALA A 47 -3.11 -12.48 3.58
C ALA A 47 -1.73 -12.77 3.00
N TYR A 48 -1.69 -13.08 1.70
CA TYR A 48 -0.49 -13.41 0.95
C TYR A 48 -0.50 -12.66 -0.39
N PHE A 49 0.69 -12.38 -0.90
CA PHE A 49 0.89 -11.95 -2.27
C PHE A 49 2.15 -12.61 -2.80
N TRP A 50 2.02 -13.38 -3.88
CA TRP A 50 3.12 -14.05 -4.54
C TRP A 50 3.46 -13.34 -5.85
N GLU A 51 4.75 -13.21 -6.15
CA GLU A 51 5.24 -12.67 -7.42
C GLU A 51 6.49 -13.41 -7.92
N ILE A 52 6.62 -13.51 -9.25
CA ILE A 52 7.85 -13.95 -9.91
C ILE A 52 8.71 -12.70 -10.10
N CYS A 53 9.84 -12.62 -9.40
CA CYS A 53 10.74 -11.47 -9.44
C CYS A 53 11.68 -11.51 -10.65
N SER A 54 12.02 -12.70 -11.14
CA SER A 54 12.88 -12.90 -12.31
C SER A 54 12.68 -14.30 -12.88
N GLY A 55 13.07 -14.48 -14.15
CA GLY A 55 12.93 -15.74 -14.89
C GLY A 55 11.61 -15.84 -15.67
N GLU A 56 11.42 -16.95 -16.37
CA GLU A 56 10.29 -17.19 -17.30
C GLU A 56 9.17 -18.04 -16.66
N ALA A 57 9.13 -18.15 -15.34
CA ALA A 57 8.07 -18.86 -14.63
C ALA A 57 6.80 -18.01 -14.49
N VAL A 58 5.64 -18.66 -14.36
CA VAL A 58 4.35 -18.01 -14.13
C VAL A 58 3.62 -18.65 -12.95
N ILE A 59 2.91 -17.84 -12.16
CA ILE A 59 1.99 -18.33 -11.14
C ILE A 59 0.69 -18.75 -11.83
N VAL A 60 0.27 -20.00 -11.63
CA VAL A 60 -0.98 -20.54 -12.15
C VAL A 60 -2.06 -20.44 -11.07
N GLY A 61 -3.11 -19.68 -11.39
CA GLY A 61 -4.23 -19.43 -10.47
C GLY A 61 -4.00 -18.23 -9.55
N SER A 62 -4.61 -18.26 -8.36
CA SER A 62 -4.53 -17.14 -7.42
C SER A 62 -3.14 -17.02 -6.79
N ASN A 63 -2.53 -15.85 -6.93
CA ASN A 63 -1.30 -15.46 -6.24
C ASN A 63 -1.54 -14.89 -4.84
N THR A 64 -2.75 -15.02 -4.28
CA THR A 64 -3.10 -14.52 -2.93
C THR A 64 -3.40 -15.64 -1.94
N ASN A 65 -3.24 -16.89 -2.38
CA ASN A 65 -3.44 -18.06 -1.52
C ASN A 65 -2.18 -18.36 -0.69
N LYS A 66 -2.37 -19.09 0.42
CA LYS A 66 -1.24 -19.64 1.22
C LYS A 66 -0.31 -20.52 0.38
N THR A 67 -0.88 -21.20 -0.61
CA THR A 67 -0.18 -22.09 -1.54
C THR A 67 -0.44 -21.63 -2.97
N VAL A 68 0.61 -21.59 -3.79
CA VAL A 68 0.56 -21.26 -5.21
C VAL A 68 1.18 -22.38 -6.04
N ASN A 69 0.71 -22.52 -7.28
CA ASN A 69 1.33 -23.40 -8.27
C ASN A 69 2.12 -22.56 -9.26
N ILE A 70 3.31 -23.01 -9.61
CA ILE A 70 4.19 -22.39 -10.59
C ILE A 70 4.28 -23.29 -11.81
N GLN A 71 4.09 -22.71 -12.98
CA GLN A 71 4.36 -23.33 -14.27
C GLN A 71 5.60 -22.68 -14.90
N CYS A 72 6.51 -23.52 -15.38
CA CYS A 72 7.72 -23.08 -16.07
C CYS A 72 7.45 -22.95 -17.57
N ASN A 73 7.84 -21.82 -18.18
CA ASN A 73 7.76 -21.63 -19.63
C ASN A 73 9.13 -21.74 -20.33
N GLY A 74 10.18 -22.15 -19.61
CA GLY A 74 11.54 -22.26 -20.11
C GLY A 74 12.41 -23.15 -19.23
N SER A 75 13.72 -23.11 -19.48
CA SER A 75 14.73 -23.89 -18.72
C SER A 75 15.68 -22.98 -17.91
N GLN A 76 15.21 -21.80 -17.52
CA GLN A 76 15.99 -20.81 -16.76
C GLN A 76 15.65 -20.84 -15.27
N ASP A 77 16.54 -20.29 -14.47
CA ASP A 77 16.28 -20.01 -13.05
C ASP A 77 15.18 -18.96 -12.91
N PHE A 78 14.35 -19.13 -11.90
CA PHE A 78 13.36 -18.14 -11.50
C PHE A 78 13.48 -17.82 -10.01
N LYS A 79 13.13 -16.58 -9.67
CA LYS A 79 13.04 -16.11 -8.29
C LYS A 79 11.58 -15.88 -7.95
N LEU A 80 11.07 -16.63 -6.97
CA LEU A 80 9.74 -16.49 -6.40
C LEU A 80 9.82 -15.69 -5.10
N LYS A 81 8.87 -14.79 -4.88
CA LYS A 81 8.73 -14.06 -3.61
C LYS A 81 7.31 -14.20 -3.08
N VAL A 82 7.20 -14.33 -1.76
CA VAL A 82 5.94 -14.16 -1.04
C VAL A 82 6.03 -13.00 -0.07
N THR A 83 5.04 -12.12 -0.11
CA THR A 83 4.77 -11.11 0.92
C THR A 83 3.58 -11.60 1.75
N LYS A 84 3.80 -11.80 3.04
CA LYS A 84 2.77 -12.19 4.00
C LYS A 84 2.33 -10.96 4.79
N PHE A 85 1.03 -10.82 5.01
CA PHE A 85 0.47 -9.74 5.82
C PHE A 85 -0.12 -10.30 7.11
N GLN A 86 0.30 -9.75 8.25
CA GLN A 86 -0.19 -10.13 9.58
C GLN A 86 -0.24 -8.91 10.50
N ASN A 87 -1.42 -8.63 11.04
CA ASN A 87 -1.71 -7.52 11.96
C ASN A 87 -1.23 -6.16 11.42
N GLY A 88 -1.46 -5.90 10.12
CA GLY A 88 -1.04 -4.67 9.46
C GLY A 88 0.47 -4.58 9.15
N GLN A 89 1.26 -5.59 9.51
CA GLN A 89 2.67 -5.73 9.16
C GLN A 89 2.83 -6.59 7.91
N CYS A 90 3.91 -6.40 7.16
CA CYS A 90 4.31 -7.26 6.06
C CYS A 90 5.64 -7.97 6.37
N THR A 91 5.80 -9.21 5.93
CA THR A 91 7.07 -9.95 5.95
C THR A 91 7.28 -10.60 4.59
N GLU A 92 8.49 -10.50 4.02
CA GLU A 92 8.84 -11.13 2.75
C GLU A 92 9.74 -12.35 2.92
N ALA A 93 9.62 -13.30 1.99
CA ALA A 93 10.56 -14.38 1.80
C ALA A 93 10.77 -14.64 0.31
N CYS A 94 11.99 -14.98 -0.06
CA CYS A 94 12.40 -15.27 -1.42
C CYS A 94 12.82 -16.73 -1.57
N PHE A 95 12.62 -17.28 -2.75
CA PHE A 95 12.97 -18.64 -3.11
C PHE A 95 13.50 -18.64 -4.55
N VAL A 96 14.59 -19.37 -4.81
CA VAL A 96 15.16 -19.51 -6.15
C VAL A 96 15.11 -20.99 -6.54
N SER A 97 14.60 -21.28 -7.73
CA SER A 97 14.59 -22.62 -8.32
C SER A 97 14.98 -22.55 -9.78
N THR A 98 15.43 -23.68 -10.31
CA THR A 98 15.62 -23.87 -11.75
C THR A 98 14.39 -24.53 -12.35
N CYS A 99 13.95 -24.04 -13.52
CA CYS A 99 13.04 -24.80 -14.37
C CYS A 99 13.84 -25.80 -15.21
N LYS A 100 13.46 -27.08 -15.21
CA LYS A 100 14.01 -28.11 -16.11
C LYS A 100 12.88 -28.78 -16.88
N ALA A 101 12.98 -28.73 -18.21
CA ALA A 101 12.02 -29.36 -19.12
C ALA A 101 10.54 -28.99 -18.84
N GLY A 102 10.27 -27.73 -18.50
CA GLY A 102 8.92 -27.24 -18.19
C GLY A 102 8.39 -27.62 -16.81
N MET A 103 9.21 -28.25 -15.96
CA MET A 103 8.90 -28.55 -14.56
C MET A 103 9.83 -27.79 -13.61
N VAL A 104 9.34 -27.54 -12.40
CA VAL A 104 10.17 -27.00 -11.31
C VAL A 104 11.08 -28.12 -10.81
N ASP A 105 12.40 -27.94 -10.92
CA ASP A 105 13.37 -28.93 -10.47
C ASP A 105 13.29 -29.09 -8.95
N GLU A 106 13.32 -30.33 -8.46
CA GLU A 106 13.41 -30.60 -7.03
C GLU A 106 14.76 -30.06 -6.52
N ILE A 107 14.70 -29.24 -5.47
CA ILE A 107 15.88 -28.59 -4.89
C ILE A 107 16.93 -29.66 -4.57
N PRO A 108 18.17 -29.57 -5.07
CA PRO A 108 19.27 -30.30 -4.50
C PRO A 108 19.41 -29.84 -3.05
N THR A 109 19.19 -30.72 -2.08
CA THR A 109 19.49 -30.44 -0.67
C THR A 109 20.96 -30.07 -0.55
N ASP A 110 21.24 -28.76 -0.47
CA ASP A 110 22.44 -28.08 0.01
C ASP A 110 23.81 -28.66 -0.41
N PRO A 111 24.51 -28.09 -1.41
CA PRO A 111 25.96 -28.22 -1.50
C PRO A 111 26.61 -27.15 -0.60
N GLY A 112 27.27 -27.63 0.45
CA GLY A 112 27.81 -26.85 1.56
C GLY A 112 28.51 -25.53 1.23
N GLU A 113 28.35 -24.60 2.16
CA GLU A 113 29.04 -23.33 2.28
C GLU A 113 30.57 -23.48 2.06
N SER A 114 31.09 -22.82 1.03
CA SER A 114 32.52 -22.46 0.97
C SER A 114 32.64 -20.96 1.17
N GLU A 115 33.13 -20.56 2.35
CA GLU A 115 33.51 -19.20 2.68
C GLU A 115 34.67 -18.73 1.79
N GLY A 116 34.45 -17.65 1.03
CA GLY A 116 35.48 -16.90 0.33
C GLY A 116 35.49 -15.47 0.83
N ASN A 117 36.44 -15.15 1.72
CA ASN A 117 36.76 -13.79 2.14
C ASN A 117 37.45 -13.04 0.99
N GLU A 118 36.88 -11.91 0.57
CA GLU A 118 37.64 -10.86 -0.11
C GLU A 118 37.38 -9.50 0.56
N GLU A 119 38.43 -9.00 1.22
CA GLU A 119 38.54 -7.62 1.70
C GLU A 119 38.77 -6.68 0.49
N GLY A 120 37.87 -5.71 0.30
CA GLY A 120 37.95 -4.71 -0.75
C GLY A 120 37.82 -3.29 -0.18
N ASN A 121 38.87 -2.50 -0.42
CA ASN A 121 39.12 -1.16 0.12
C ASN A 121 38.03 -0.11 -0.11
N GLY A 122 37.86 0.75 0.89
CA GLY A 122 37.02 1.95 0.85
C GLY A 122 37.55 3.01 -0.11
N MET A 123 36.68 3.47 -1.00
CA MET A 123 36.78 4.74 -1.70
C MET A 123 35.67 5.65 -1.19
N ASP A 124 36.08 6.77 -0.61
CA ASP A 124 35.25 7.87 -0.13
C ASP A 124 34.80 8.69 -1.35
N ASP A 125 33.54 8.54 -1.76
CA ASP A 125 32.92 9.29 -2.87
C ASP A 125 32.00 10.38 -2.30
N GLY A 126 32.26 11.62 -2.72
CA GLY A 126 31.55 12.80 -2.28
C GLY A 126 30.06 12.70 -2.64
N SER A 127 29.22 12.58 -1.61
CA SER A 127 27.78 12.40 -1.75
C SER A 127 27.13 13.60 -2.46
N GLN A 128 27.01 13.51 -3.78
CA GLN A 128 26.01 14.26 -4.53
C GLN A 128 24.64 13.74 -4.06
N GLY A 129 23.80 14.63 -3.54
CA GLY A 129 22.60 14.27 -2.80
C GLY A 129 21.66 13.35 -3.60
N PHE A 130 21.71 12.05 -3.29
CA PHE A 130 20.70 11.11 -3.74
C PHE A 130 19.35 11.56 -3.19
N GLY A 131 18.36 11.70 -4.08
CA GLY A 131 17.00 12.02 -3.69
C GLY A 131 16.52 11.05 -2.62
N THR A 132 15.97 11.56 -1.53
CA THR A 132 15.48 10.73 -0.44
C THR A 132 14.27 9.93 -0.91
N CYS A 133 14.34 8.61 -0.79
CA CYS A 133 13.22 7.73 -1.10
C CYS A 133 11.99 8.04 -0.23
N PRO A 134 10.77 7.76 -0.73
CA PRO A 134 9.56 8.12 -0.03
C PRO A 134 9.47 7.33 1.27
N ASN A 135 8.93 7.98 2.31
CA ASN A 135 8.72 7.31 3.59
C ASN A 135 7.69 6.17 3.42
N VAL A 136 7.92 5.02 4.07
CA VAL A 136 6.98 3.88 4.08
C VAL A 136 5.56 4.27 4.53
N ASN A 137 5.45 5.29 5.38
CA ASN A 137 4.16 5.81 5.82
C ASN A 137 3.46 6.69 4.78
N GLY A 138 4.19 7.14 3.74
CA GLY A 138 3.70 8.02 2.69
C GLY A 138 2.71 7.38 1.72
N LEU A 139 2.60 6.04 1.67
CA LEU A 139 1.59 5.38 0.85
C LEU A 139 0.20 5.61 1.44
N LEU A 140 -0.61 6.39 0.74
CA LEU A 140 -2.00 6.69 1.05
C LEU A 140 -2.91 5.99 0.03
N VAL A 141 -4.01 5.44 0.51
CA VAL A 141 -5.02 4.80 -0.33
C VAL A 141 -6.40 5.29 0.09
N SER A 142 -7.17 5.73 -0.89
CA SER A 142 -8.57 6.10 -0.72
C SER A 142 -9.42 5.29 -1.69
N ASN A 143 -10.40 4.55 -1.17
CA ASN A 143 -11.26 3.72 -1.99
C ASN A 143 -12.52 4.50 -2.40
N GLU A 144 -12.72 4.64 -3.71
CA GLU A 144 -13.88 5.28 -4.31
C GLU A 144 -14.83 4.21 -4.86
N GLY A 145 -15.66 3.64 -3.99
CA GLY A 145 -16.88 2.94 -4.38
C GLY A 145 -18.12 3.85 -4.33
N GLY A 146 -18.89 3.91 -5.40
CA GLY A 146 -20.25 4.46 -5.44
C GLY A 146 -21.27 3.33 -5.33
N GLY A 147 -22.40 3.56 -4.65
CA GLY A 147 -23.49 2.57 -4.57
C GLY A 147 -23.17 1.27 -3.82
N GLY A 148 -22.12 1.25 -2.98
CA GLY A 148 -21.74 0.06 -2.19
C GLY A 148 -20.83 -0.93 -2.91
N VAL A 149 -20.47 -0.67 -4.17
CA VAL A 149 -19.54 -1.50 -4.95
C VAL A 149 -18.20 -0.80 -5.02
N CYS A 150 -17.12 -1.50 -4.65
CA CYS A 150 -15.76 -0.99 -4.84
C CYS A 150 -15.24 -1.43 -6.20
N THR A 151 -14.82 -0.47 -6.99
CA THR A 151 -14.19 -0.72 -8.31
C THR A 151 -12.87 0.01 -8.47
N THR A 152 -12.64 1.05 -7.67
CA THR A 152 -11.52 1.95 -7.86
C THR A 152 -10.90 2.34 -6.52
N ALA A 153 -9.57 2.30 -6.44
CA ALA A 153 -8.81 2.93 -5.38
C ALA A 153 -7.89 4.00 -5.96
N MET A 154 -7.90 5.18 -5.35
CA MET A 154 -6.90 6.22 -5.60
C MET A 154 -5.74 5.98 -4.64
N VAL A 155 -4.54 5.90 -5.19
CA VAL A 155 -3.31 5.69 -4.44
C VAL A 155 -2.37 6.86 -4.63
N SER A 156 -1.64 7.22 -3.59
CA SER A 156 -0.60 8.25 -3.66
C SER A 156 0.56 7.98 -2.73
N VAL A 157 1.74 8.50 -3.07
CA VAL A 157 2.91 8.57 -2.19
C VAL A 157 3.40 10.00 -2.09
N GLU A 158 4.27 10.27 -1.11
CA GLU A 158 5.03 11.52 -1.08
C GLU A 158 5.84 11.67 -2.38
N ASP A 159 5.89 12.90 -2.91
CA ASP A 159 6.63 13.17 -4.13
C ASP A 159 8.14 12.99 -3.91
N VAL A 160 8.78 12.28 -4.82
CA VAL A 160 10.21 11.95 -4.75
C VAL A 160 10.96 12.85 -5.72
N PRO A 161 11.88 13.71 -5.23
CA PRO A 161 12.68 14.55 -6.09
C PRO A 161 13.44 13.71 -7.13
N ASN A 162 13.36 14.13 -8.39
CA ASN A 162 13.97 13.43 -9.53
C ASN A 162 13.41 12.02 -9.80
N ALA A 163 12.18 11.71 -9.35
CA ALA A 163 11.48 10.54 -9.85
C ALA A 163 11.41 10.56 -11.39
N ASP A 164 11.74 9.43 -11.99
CA ASP A 164 11.50 9.15 -13.41
C ASP A 164 10.09 8.61 -13.60
N HIS A 165 9.73 7.57 -12.85
CA HIS A 165 8.38 7.01 -12.84
C HIS A 165 8.08 6.24 -11.54
N TYR A 166 6.79 6.00 -11.31
CA TYR A 166 6.25 5.23 -10.20
C TYR A 166 5.60 3.96 -10.76
N SER A 167 6.10 2.81 -10.31
CA SER A 167 5.59 1.48 -10.69
C SER A 167 4.70 0.95 -9.57
N TRP A 168 3.40 0.89 -9.82
CA TRP A 168 2.42 0.39 -8.85
C TRP A 168 2.02 -1.04 -9.16
N THR A 169 1.80 -1.82 -8.11
CA THR A 169 1.29 -3.18 -8.19
C THR A 169 0.18 -3.35 -7.16
N TRP A 170 -0.83 -4.15 -7.46
CA TRP A 170 -1.92 -4.40 -6.53
C TRP A 170 -2.45 -5.82 -6.62
N ALA A 171 -3.08 -6.27 -5.55
CA ALA A 171 -3.80 -7.54 -5.49
C ALA A 171 -5.05 -7.44 -4.61
N LEU A 172 -6.12 -8.09 -5.05
CA LEU A 172 -7.40 -8.17 -4.36
C LEU A 172 -8.12 -9.47 -4.73
N GLY A 173 -8.30 -10.36 -3.75
CA GLY A 173 -9.18 -11.53 -3.89
C GLY A 173 -8.87 -12.43 -5.11
N GLY A 174 -7.60 -12.64 -5.43
CA GLY A 174 -7.16 -13.43 -6.59
C GLY A 174 -7.00 -12.64 -7.90
N TYR A 175 -7.38 -11.36 -7.91
CA TYR A 175 -7.06 -10.43 -9.00
C TYR A 175 -5.80 -9.65 -8.65
N SER A 176 -5.04 -9.27 -9.68
CA SER A 176 -3.88 -8.39 -9.53
C SER A 176 -3.64 -7.57 -10.78
N GLY A 177 -2.88 -6.49 -10.66
CA GLY A 177 -2.48 -5.68 -11.80
C GLY A 177 -1.26 -4.82 -11.51
N THR A 178 -0.69 -4.28 -12.57
CA THR A 178 0.44 -3.34 -12.53
C THR A 178 0.12 -2.12 -13.36
N LEU A 179 0.69 -0.96 -12.99
CA LEU A 179 0.57 0.27 -13.78
C LEU A 179 1.79 1.15 -13.50
N GLN A 180 2.19 1.95 -14.49
CA GLN A 180 3.24 2.95 -14.34
C GLN A 180 2.68 4.36 -14.52
N THR A 181 3.10 5.29 -13.66
CA THR A 181 2.75 6.71 -13.75
C THR A 181 3.98 7.59 -13.69
N GLN A 182 3.90 8.76 -14.33
CA GLN A 182 4.91 9.81 -14.19
C GLN A 182 4.75 10.59 -12.88
N GLY A 183 3.53 10.64 -12.34
CA GLY A 183 3.24 11.27 -11.05
C GLY A 183 3.18 10.28 -9.89
N ASN A 184 3.29 10.81 -8.67
CA ASN A 184 3.19 10.11 -7.40
C ASN A 184 1.76 9.63 -7.04
N MET A 185 0.81 9.66 -7.98
CA MET A 185 -0.57 9.25 -7.79
C MET A 185 -1.05 8.35 -8.93
N ALA A 186 -1.92 7.40 -8.61
CA ALA A 186 -2.57 6.54 -9.60
C ALA A 186 -4.01 6.16 -9.22
N SER A 187 -4.80 5.82 -10.23
CA SER A 187 -6.09 5.13 -10.06
C SER A 187 -5.89 3.64 -10.33
N ILE A 188 -6.22 2.82 -9.34
CA ILE A 188 -6.21 1.37 -9.43
C ILE A 188 -7.63 0.91 -9.66
N TYR A 189 -7.86 0.19 -10.77
CA TYR A 189 -9.15 -0.39 -11.11
C TYR A 189 -9.11 -1.90 -10.85
N PHE A 190 -10.09 -2.40 -10.11
CA PHE A 190 -10.28 -3.81 -9.86
C PHE A 190 -11.74 -4.20 -10.15
N PRO A 191 -12.03 -5.49 -10.41
CA PRO A 191 -13.36 -5.92 -10.82
C PRO A 191 -14.45 -5.54 -9.81
N GLU A 192 -15.66 -5.28 -10.32
CA GLU A 192 -16.86 -5.12 -9.49
C GLU A 192 -17.10 -6.39 -8.66
N GLY A 193 -17.32 -6.21 -7.35
CA GLY A 193 -17.53 -7.34 -6.45
C GLY A 193 -17.87 -6.92 -5.03
N ASN A 194 -18.33 -7.89 -4.23
CA ASN A 194 -18.41 -7.75 -2.79
C ASN A 194 -17.02 -8.04 -2.20
N TRP A 195 -16.29 -6.97 -1.90
CA TRP A 195 -14.95 -7.02 -1.34
C TRP A 195 -14.95 -6.84 0.17
N SER A 196 -16.09 -7.02 0.84
CA SER A 196 -16.17 -6.92 2.30
C SER A 196 -15.27 -7.97 2.95
N ASN A 197 -14.40 -7.52 3.85
CA ASN A 197 -13.38 -8.32 4.54
C ASN A 197 -12.25 -8.84 3.64
N TYR A 198 -12.09 -8.32 2.42
CA TYR A 198 -10.92 -8.61 1.59
C TYR A 198 -9.84 -7.57 1.84
N TYR A 199 -8.58 -7.98 1.80
CA TYR A 199 -7.46 -7.04 1.82
C TYR A 199 -7.10 -6.65 0.39
N LEU A 200 -7.09 -5.34 0.11
CA LEU A 200 -6.45 -4.75 -1.05
C LEU A 200 -4.98 -4.48 -0.70
N SER A 201 -4.07 -5.27 -1.27
CA SER A 201 -2.64 -5.06 -1.16
C SER A 201 -2.17 -4.16 -2.29
N ILE A 202 -1.43 -3.10 -1.98
CA ILE A 202 -0.88 -2.15 -2.94
C ILE A 202 0.60 -1.97 -2.62
N CYS A 203 1.44 -2.03 -3.65
CA CYS A 203 2.83 -1.66 -3.55
C CYS A 203 3.21 -0.63 -4.60
N VAL A 204 4.26 0.13 -4.32
CA VAL A 204 4.85 1.10 -5.22
C VAL A 204 6.37 1.02 -5.14
N GLU A 205 7.00 1.07 -6.30
CA GLU A 205 8.44 1.21 -6.48
C GLU A 205 8.70 2.48 -7.29
N VAL A 206 9.66 3.30 -6.85
CA VAL A 206 9.97 4.58 -7.49
C VAL A 206 11.31 4.46 -8.18
N ALA A 207 11.33 4.65 -9.49
CA ALA A 207 12.56 4.79 -10.25
C ALA A 207 13.00 6.26 -10.20
N VAL A 208 14.26 6.50 -9.90
CA VAL A 208 14.87 7.83 -9.82
C VAL A 208 15.77 8.00 -11.05
N LYS A 209 15.78 9.20 -11.64
CA LYS A 209 16.66 9.53 -12.77
C LYS A 209 18.12 9.20 -12.41
N ASN A 210 18.88 8.68 -13.39
CA ASN A 210 20.24 8.15 -13.23
C ASN A 210 20.34 6.75 -12.59
N ASN A 211 19.41 5.85 -12.92
CA ASN A 211 19.48 4.40 -12.62
C ASN A 211 19.41 3.98 -11.14
N GLY A 212 18.89 4.84 -10.26
CA GLY A 212 18.52 4.44 -8.90
C GLY A 212 17.08 3.94 -8.82
N SER A 213 16.79 2.96 -7.97
CA SER A 213 15.42 2.66 -7.54
C SER A 213 15.29 2.72 -6.03
N CYS A 214 14.14 3.19 -5.58
CA CYS A 214 13.77 3.16 -4.17
C CYS A 214 13.24 1.78 -3.78
N SER A 215 13.44 1.40 -2.51
CA SER A 215 12.84 0.17 -1.97
C SER A 215 11.32 0.18 -2.18
N LYS A 216 10.78 -0.97 -2.61
CA LYS A 216 9.35 -1.20 -2.80
C LYS A 216 8.61 -1.01 -1.46
N ILE A 217 7.59 -0.14 -1.46
CA ILE A 217 6.74 0.13 -0.29
C ILE A 217 5.41 -0.58 -0.51
N CYS A 218 4.97 -1.40 0.44
CA CYS A 218 3.71 -2.14 0.36
C CYS A 218 2.81 -1.82 1.56
N LYS A 219 1.51 -1.66 1.31
CA LYS A 219 0.48 -1.60 2.37
C LYS A 219 -0.75 -2.40 1.96
N SER A 220 -1.45 -2.92 2.96
CA SER A 220 -2.71 -3.64 2.78
C SER A 220 -3.84 -2.91 3.49
N TYR A 221 -4.99 -2.84 2.84
CA TYR A 221 -6.18 -2.14 3.31
C TYR A 221 -7.34 -3.11 3.36
N LEU A 222 -7.96 -3.27 4.53
CA LEU A 222 -9.20 -4.02 4.64
C LEU A 222 -10.29 -3.25 3.89
N LEU A 223 -10.85 -3.88 2.87
CA LEU A 223 -11.98 -3.37 2.14
C LEU A 223 -13.27 -3.76 2.89
N GLU A 224 -14.11 -2.77 3.10
CA GLU A 224 -15.39 -2.90 3.78
C GLU A 224 -16.52 -2.44 2.85
N CYS A 225 -16.58 -3.02 1.66
CA CYS A 225 -17.56 -2.66 0.64
C CYS A 225 -18.17 -3.89 -0.03
N GLY A 226 -19.48 -4.00 0.10
CA GLY A 226 -20.28 -5.06 -0.51
C GLY A 226 -21.32 -5.69 0.42
N ASN A 227 -21.38 -5.28 1.70
CA ASN A 227 -22.57 -5.53 2.49
C ASN A 227 -23.68 -4.54 2.13
N ASN A 228 -24.81 -5.05 1.64
CA ASN A 228 -26.07 -4.35 1.39
C ASN A 228 -26.71 -3.78 2.67
N ASN A 229 -25.95 -3.60 3.75
CA ASN A 229 -26.42 -2.99 4.97
C ASN A 229 -25.93 -1.53 4.99
N PRO A 230 -26.68 -0.59 4.39
CA PRO A 230 -26.29 0.83 4.28
C PRO A 230 -26.15 1.52 5.65
N SER A 231 -26.48 0.83 6.74
CA SER A 231 -26.48 1.35 8.11
C SER A 231 -25.09 1.43 8.77
N GLN A 232 -24.10 0.64 8.34
CA GLN A 232 -22.79 0.58 9.04
C GLN A 232 -21.65 1.34 8.37
N TYR A 233 -21.78 1.72 7.10
CA TYR A 233 -20.77 2.50 6.39
C TYR A 233 -21.32 3.87 6.04
N GLN A 234 -21.44 4.69 7.07
CA GLN A 234 -21.69 6.12 6.94
C GLN A 234 -20.42 6.75 6.34
N LYS A 235 -20.30 6.71 5.01
CA LYS A 235 -19.21 7.29 4.20
C LYS A 235 -19.41 8.80 4.11
N THR A 236 -18.37 9.60 4.37
CA THR A 236 -18.45 11.05 4.14
C THR A 236 -18.62 11.32 2.64
N MET A 237 -19.63 12.10 2.27
CA MET A 237 -19.92 12.46 0.89
C MET A 237 -19.50 13.90 0.61
N LEU A 238 -18.95 14.12 -0.58
CA LEU A 238 -18.57 15.44 -1.08
C LEU A 238 -19.46 15.81 -2.27
N TYR A 239 -20.13 16.95 -2.20
CA TYR A 239 -21.05 17.39 -3.26
C TYR A 239 -21.16 18.92 -3.32
N PRO A 240 -21.38 19.52 -4.50
CA PRO A 240 -21.19 18.87 -5.79
C PRO A 240 -19.71 18.50 -5.97
N ASN A 241 -19.46 17.40 -6.67
CA ASN A 241 -18.11 17.00 -7.08
C ASN A 241 -18.19 16.35 -8.47
N PRO A 242 -17.78 17.02 -9.55
CA PRO A 242 -17.01 18.27 -9.58
C PRO A 242 -17.75 19.49 -9.01
N SER A 243 -16.99 20.47 -8.49
CA SER A 243 -17.51 21.75 -8.01
C SER A 243 -16.89 22.93 -8.75
N LYS A 244 -17.60 24.05 -8.86
CA LYS A 244 -17.01 25.32 -9.33
C LYS A 244 -16.25 26.04 -8.21
N ASN A 245 -16.89 26.21 -7.07
CA ASN A 245 -16.39 27.09 -6.00
C ASN A 245 -16.39 26.41 -4.64
N LYS A 246 -17.47 25.72 -4.26
CA LYS A 246 -17.64 25.16 -2.92
C LYS A 246 -17.98 23.68 -2.96
N VAL A 247 -17.40 22.91 -2.06
CA VAL A 247 -17.77 21.51 -1.83
C VAL A 247 -18.37 21.39 -0.45
N PHE A 248 -19.57 20.84 -0.37
CA PHE A 248 -20.23 20.46 0.86
C PHE A 248 -19.80 19.05 1.28
N ILE A 249 -19.72 18.87 2.59
CA ILE A 249 -19.30 17.66 3.28
C ILE A 249 -20.52 17.16 4.05
N GLU A 250 -21.22 16.20 3.46
CA GLU A 250 -22.32 15.53 4.15
C GLU A 250 -21.74 14.43 5.03
N LYS A 251 -21.93 14.63 6.33
CA LYS A 251 -21.58 13.67 7.36
C LYS A 251 -22.75 12.72 7.51
N SER A 252 -22.51 11.49 7.13
CA SER A 252 -23.43 10.39 7.29
C SER A 252 -23.50 9.94 8.77
N ASN A 253 -22.50 10.27 9.61
CA ASN A 253 -22.57 10.08 11.06
C ASN A 253 -22.47 11.42 11.82
N SER A 254 -23.58 11.86 12.42
CA SER A 254 -23.67 13.09 13.22
C SER A 254 -22.78 13.10 14.47
N HIS A 255 -22.27 11.94 14.91
CA HIS A 255 -21.44 11.83 16.10
C HIS A 255 -19.94 12.09 15.83
N ARG A 256 -19.46 11.96 14.59
CA ARG A 256 -18.04 12.24 14.27
C ARG A 256 -17.84 13.72 13.98
N LYS A 257 -17.12 14.39 14.89
CA LYS A 257 -16.74 15.79 14.73
C LYS A 257 -15.41 15.88 13.99
N ILE A 258 -15.41 16.58 12.86
CA ILE A 258 -14.20 16.98 12.15
C ILE A 258 -13.48 18.03 13.01
N GLU A 259 -12.19 17.80 13.27
CA GLU A 259 -11.28 18.70 13.98
C GLU A 259 -10.66 19.71 13.01
N LYS A 260 -10.12 19.24 11.89
CA LYS A 260 -9.55 20.07 10.81
C LYS A 260 -9.69 19.43 9.44
N ILE A 261 -9.61 20.24 8.40
CA ILE A 261 -9.53 19.81 7.00
C ILE A 261 -8.31 20.43 6.35
N GLU A 262 -7.52 19.62 5.67
CA GLU A 262 -6.43 20.06 4.80
C GLU A 262 -6.82 19.83 3.35
N VAL A 263 -6.76 20.88 2.53
CA VAL A 263 -6.92 20.82 1.08
C VAL A 263 -5.53 20.83 0.47
N ARG A 264 -5.21 19.79 -0.29
CA ARG A 264 -3.94 19.67 -1.03
C ARG A 264 -4.20 19.68 -2.52
N ASN A 265 -3.33 20.33 -3.29
CA ASN A 265 -3.34 20.21 -4.75
C ASN A 265 -2.73 18.86 -5.19
N ILE A 266 -2.69 18.61 -6.51
CA ILE A 266 -2.10 17.39 -7.07
C ILE A 266 -0.60 17.20 -6.77
N ASN A 267 0.11 18.28 -6.44
CA ASN A 267 1.52 18.22 -6.08
C ASN A 267 1.72 17.97 -4.56
N GLY A 268 0.64 17.67 -3.82
CA GLY A 268 0.68 17.42 -2.38
C GLY A 268 0.82 18.69 -1.51
N THR A 269 0.96 19.86 -2.12
CA THR A 269 1.06 21.15 -1.42
C THR A 269 -0.26 21.49 -0.74
N ILE A 270 -0.22 21.83 0.55
CA ILE A 270 -1.39 22.32 1.28
C ILE A 270 -1.72 23.72 0.78
N VAL A 271 -2.88 23.87 0.13
CA VAL A 271 -3.36 25.16 -0.38
C VAL A 271 -4.37 25.82 0.56
N GLN A 272 -4.97 25.05 1.46
CA GLN A 272 -5.93 25.55 2.44
C GLN A 272 -5.96 24.64 3.67
N CYS A 273 -6.09 25.23 4.86
CA CYS A 273 -6.25 24.51 6.12
C CYS A 273 -7.39 25.15 6.92
N LEU A 274 -8.40 24.35 7.26
CA LEU A 274 -9.60 24.81 7.95
C LEU A 274 -9.65 24.11 9.32
N ARG A 275 -9.71 24.88 10.42
CA ARG A 275 -9.86 24.36 11.79
C ARG A 275 -11.27 24.62 12.30
N SER A 276 -11.77 23.72 13.17
CA SER A 276 -12.97 23.78 14.03
C SER A 276 -14.07 24.80 13.72
N ASP A 277 -15.32 24.33 13.65
CA ASP A 277 -16.57 25.05 13.31
C ASP A 277 -16.85 25.16 11.80
N LEU A 278 -16.46 24.13 11.07
CA LEU A 278 -16.80 24.01 9.66
C LEU A 278 -18.30 23.77 9.48
N ASP A 279 -18.94 24.65 8.70
CA ASP A 279 -20.34 24.59 8.21
C ASP A 279 -20.61 23.38 7.29
N GLY A 280 -19.76 22.35 7.33
CA GLY A 280 -19.79 21.24 6.40
C GLY A 280 -19.51 21.68 4.97
N SER A 281 -18.67 22.70 4.75
CA SER A 281 -18.24 23.06 3.39
C SER A 281 -16.79 23.52 3.33
N VAL A 282 -16.21 23.43 2.15
CA VAL A 282 -14.86 23.88 1.80
C VAL A 282 -14.98 24.82 0.61
N ASP A 283 -14.49 26.04 0.78
CA ASP A 283 -14.47 27.06 -0.27
C ASP A 283 -13.15 27.02 -1.04
N LEU A 284 -13.24 26.63 -2.30
CA LEU A 284 -12.17 26.53 -3.26
C LEU A 284 -12.16 27.72 -4.23
N THR A 285 -12.95 28.78 -4.04
CA THR A 285 -13.09 29.91 -4.99
C THR A 285 -11.74 30.49 -5.43
N GLU A 286 -10.81 30.68 -4.49
CA GLU A 286 -9.47 31.23 -4.73
C GLU A 286 -8.47 30.24 -5.34
N GLN A 287 -8.85 28.97 -5.48
CA GLN A 287 -7.97 27.92 -6.00
C GLN A 287 -8.08 27.81 -7.53
N GLU A 288 -7.02 27.40 -8.21
CA GLU A 288 -7.09 27.16 -9.66
C GLU A 288 -8.01 25.98 -10.00
N LYS A 289 -8.44 25.86 -11.27
CA LYS A 289 -9.13 24.65 -11.73
C LYS A 289 -8.18 23.45 -11.60
N GLY A 290 -8.68 22.30 -11.17
CA GLY A 290 -7.83 21.13 -10.99
C GLY A 290 -8.38 20.08 -10.04
N ILE A 291 -7.53 19.13 -9.68
CA ILE A 291 -7.85 18.06 -8.71
C ILE A 291 -7.25 18.44 -7.35
N TYR A 292 -8.05 18.24 -6.31
CA TYR A 292 -7.69 18.49 -4.93
C TYR A 292 -7.95 17.25 -4.06
N LEU A 293 -7.15 17.08 -3.03
CA LEU A 293 -7.33 16.07 -1.99
C LEU A 293 -7.72 16.76 -0.69
N LEU A 294 -8.93 16.48 -0.21
CA LEU A 294 -9.44 16.95 1.07
C LEU A 294 -9.18 15.86 2.12
N THR A 295 -8.27 16.13 3.04
CA THR A 295 -7.99 15.25 4.19
C THR A 295 -8.68 15.79 5.43
N MET A 296 -9.66 15.04 5.93
CA MET A 296 -10.44 15.34 7.12
C MET A 296 -9.83 14.61 8.33
N TYR A 297 -9.53 15.38 9.36
CA TYR A 297 -9.02 14.89 10.64
C TYR A 297 -10.19 14.91 11.63
N TYR A 298 -10.50 13.78 12.25
CA TYR A 298 -11.59 13.65 13.20
C TYR A 298 -11.09 13.69 14.63
N LYS A 299 -11.94 14.18 15.55
CA LYS A 299 -11.62 14.22 16.99
C LYS A 299 -11.38 12.84 17.63
N ASP A 300 -11.81 11.77 16.99
CA ASP A 300 -11.53 10.38 17.42
C ASP A 300 -10.16 9.87 16.94
N GLY A 301 -9.34 10.75 16.32
CA GLY A 301 -8.02 10.43 15.79
C GLY A 301 -8.02 9.78 14.41
N LYS A 302 -9.20 9.51 13.82
CA LYS A 302 -9.30 8.96 12.46
C LYS A 302 -9.05 10.03 11.40
N LEU A 303 -8.69 9.56 10.22
CA LEU A 303 -8.40 10.36 9.03
C LEU A 303 -9.22 9.82 7.85
N GLU A 304 -9.78 10.71 7.04
CA GLU A 304 -10.42 10.34 5.77
C GLU A 304 -10.00 11.33 4.67
N THR A 305 -9.51 10.83 3.54
CA THR A 305 -9.13 11.66 2.38
C THR A 305 -10.09 11.42 1.21
N LYS A 306 -10.49 12.51 0.55
CA LYS A 306 -11.41 12.50 -0.60
C LYS A 306 -10.88 13.34 -1.73
N LYS A 307 -11.12 12.89 -2.96
CA LYS A 307 -10.83 13.66 -4.17
C LYS A 307 -11.93 14.66 -4.45
N VAL A 308 -11.54 15.86 -4.86
CA VAL A 308 -12.43 16.91 -5.37
C VAL A 308 -11.91 17.40 -6.71
N ILE A 309 -12.82 17.62 -7.66
CA ILE A 309 -12.49 18.24 -8.95
C ILE A 309 -13.06 19.66 -8.94
N LYS A 310 -12.20 20.67 -9.04
CA LYS A 310 -12.59 22.07 -9.26
C LYS A 310 -12.66 22.37 -10.76
N LEU A 311 -13.82 22.84 -11.20
CA LEU A 311 -14.11 23.33 -12.54
C LEU A 311 -13.71 24.80 -12.70
N PRO A 312 -13.57 25.29 -13.95
CA PRO A 312 -13.37 26.71 -14.23
C PRO A 312 -14.49 27.60 -13.69
#